data_AF-A0A1J4LPE1-F1
#
_entry.id   AF-A0A1J4LPE1-F1
#
_cell.length_a   1.000
_cell.length_b   1.000
_cell.length_c   1.000
_cell.angle_alpha   90.00
_cell.angle_beta   90.00
_cell.angle_gamma   90.00
#
_symmetry.space_group_name_H-M   'P 1'
#
loop_
_entity.id
_entity.type
_entity.pdbx_description
1 polymer ?
#
loop_
_entity_poly.entity_id
_entity_poly.type
_entity_poly.pdbx_seq_one_letter_code
_entity_poly.pdbx_strand_id
1 'polypeptide(L)'
;MTTGPTSRRTVLKRSALSALALGIGGSASGAASRSTPEIEQFRVKGTRETTVRYEPETITVTVRKRSPALSDRLESQRDELVDEIEYDRTALNESKFDDDLFPERGQRVDEAPWTTHIAREAEWRELFAAQSENYGPEDSHLPSESDYDHAVWTYSDIDETGYERRNPINIVCDLSSRSFGDVQDVLTDDGWSFLDWDALPPHEYRRFAWNQELEQFEDSHASLGYAWTFGDPNIYGANGRYHVQTWEFVDGLVGVHCHEDTPVPHSVESYTTAEDEVRTIFASAGWETSANELDLPNAYDDHNGLATRVRD
;
A
#
# COMPACT_ATOMS: atom_id res chain seq x y z
N MET A 1 -48.82 -31.44 7.23
CA MET A 1 -47.79 -30.60 6.61
C MET A 1 -47.25 -29.71 7.74
N THR A 2 -46.20 -30.08 8.50
CA THR A 2 -44.74 -29.91 8.20
C THR A 2 -44.44 -28.53 7.60
N THR A 3 -43.57 -27.65 8.10
CA THR A 3 -42.44 -27.60 9.07
C THR A 3 -42.11 -26.09 9.20
N GLY A 4 -41.77 -25.48 10.34
CA GLY A 4 -40.47 -25.58 11.03
C GLY A 4 -39.80 -24.18 11.11
N PRO A 5 -38.90 -23.89 12.08
CA PRO A 5 -38.76 -22.58 12.71
C PRO A 5 -37.44 -21.82 12.44
N THR A 6 -37.43 -20.56 12.89
CA THR A 6 -36.30 -19.62 13.13
C THR A 6 -34.97 -20.25 13.53
N SER A 7 -33.88 -19.82 12.87
CA SER A 7 -32.50 -20.12 13.26
C SER A 7 -31.72 -18.84 13.56
N ARG A 8 -31.47 -18.58 14.85
CA ARG A 8 -30.39 -17.72 15.34
C ARG A 8 -29.13 -18.59 15.40
N ARG A 9 -28.06 -18.20 14.73
CA ARG A 9 -26.73 -18.82 14.93
C ARG A 9 -25.97 -18.04 15.99
N THR A 10 -25.97 -18.60 17.20
CA THR A 10 -24.97 -18.35 18.23
C THR A 10 -23.81 -19.30 17.95
N VAL A 11 -22.62 -18.78 17.66
CA VAL A 11 -21.41 -19.63 17.59
C VAL A 11 -20.83 -19.71 19.00
N LEU A 12 -20.97 -20.91 19.60
CA LEU A 12 -20.40 -21.29 20.87
C LEU A 12 -18.88 -21.41 20.77
N LYS A 13 -18.20 -20.79 21.75
CA LYS A 13 -16.86 -21.15 22.22
C LYS A 13 -16.80 -22.66 22.48
N ARG A 14 -15.91 -23.37 21.79
CA ARG A 14 -15.55 -24.76 22.12
C ARG A 14 -14.33 -24.75 23.05
N SER A 15 -14.61 -24.84 24.34
CA SER A 15 -13.69 -25.44 25.29
C SER A 15 -13.89 -26.96 25.24
N ALA A 16 -12.81 -27.72 25.03
CA ALA A 16 -12.78 -29.15 25.29
C ALA A 16 -11.53 -29.47 26.12
N LEU A 17 -11.75 -29.70 27.41
CA LEU A 17 -10.85 -30.40 28.32
C LEU A 17 -11.13 -31.90 28.26
N SER A 18 -10.08 -32.72 28.33
CA SER A 18 -9.92 -33.98 29.09
C SER A 18 -8.83 -34.85 28.42
N ALA A 19 -7.98 -35.65 29.07
CA ALA A 19 -7.44 -35.82 30.43
C ALA A 19 -6.40 -36.96 30.37
N LEU A 20 -5.40 -36.96 31.27
CA LEU A 20 -4.47 -38.07 31.68
C LEU A 20 -3.41 -38.55 30.64
N ALA A 21 -2.16 -38.92 30.97
CA ALA A 21 -1.58 -39.45 32.22
C ALA A 21 -0.06 -39.16 32.34
N LEU A 22 0.47 -39.41 33.54
CA LEU A 22 1.83 -39.24 34.06
C LEU A 22 3.01 -39.75 33.21
N GLY A 23 4.13 -39.02 33.26
CA GLY A 23 5.45 -39.52 32.87
C GLY A 23 6.58 -38.57 33.27
N ILE A 24 7.28 -38.91 34.36
CA ILE A 24 8.53 -38.27 34.79
C ILE A 24 9.61 -38.58 33.75
N GLY A 25 10.30 -37.57 33.23
CA GLY A 25 11.44 -37.77 32.34
C GLY A 25 11.98 -36.44 31.83
N GLY A 26 13.06 -35.96 32.46
CA GLY A 26 13.75 -34.77 32.00
C GLY A 26 14.27 -34.95 30.57
N SER A 27 14.05 -33.92 29.76
CA SER A 27 14.94 -33.52 28.68
C SER A 27 14.76 -32.02 28.56
N ALA A 28 15.79 -31.29 28.98
CA ALA A 28 15.95 -29.89 28.63
C ALA A 28 16.11 -29.81 27.11
N SER A 29 15.00 -29.70 26.39
CA SER A 29 15.02 -29.15 25.04
C SER A 29 15.16 -27.65 25.23
N GLY A 30 16.39 -27.14 25.03
CA GLY A 30 16.62 -25.72 24.91
C GLY A 30 15.69 -25.18 23.84
N ALA A 31 14.65 -24.47 24.28
CA ALA A 31 13.98 -23.52 23.43
C ALA A 31 15.06 -22.50 23.07
N ALA A 32 15.68 -22.68 21.91
CA ALA A 32 16.34 -21.58 21.25
C ALA A 32 15.26 -20.50 21.15
N SER A 33 15.42 -19.45 21.96
CA SER A 33 14.70 -18.21 21.77
C SER A 33 14.98 -17.81 20.32
N ARG A 34 14.08 -18.15 19.38
CA ARG A 34 14.11 -17.55 18.06
C ARG A 34 13.90 -16.08 18.36
N SER A 35 14.93 -15.26 18.13
CA SER A 35 14.74 -13.82 18.14
C SER A 35 13.63 -13.53 17.14
N THR A 36 12.58 -12.83 17.57
CA THR A 36 11.54 -12.36 16.66
C THR A 36 12.25 -11.64 15.51
N PRO A 37 11.97 -12.03 14.25
CA PRO A 37 12.52 -11.33 13.11
C PRO A 37 12.20 -9.83 13.24
N GLU A 38 13.21 -8.97 13.14
CA GLU A 38 13.02 -7.53 13.18
C GLU A 38 12.93 -7.00 11.75
N ILE A 39 12.00 -6.08 11.52
CA ILE A 39 11.74 -5.47 10.21
C ILE A 39 13.01 -4.87 9.58
N GLU A 40 13.90 -4.32 10.40
CA GLU A 40 15.17 -3.70 9.99
C GLU A 40 16.15 -4.70 9.36
N GLN A 41 15.99 -6.01 9.59
CA GLN A 41 16.80 -7.02 8.91
C GLN A 41 16.54 -7.04 7.39
N PHE A 42 15.37 -6.56 6.96
CA PHE A 42 14.99 -6.46 5.55
C PHE A 42 15.40 -5.13 4.93
N ARG A 43 16.04 -4.25 5.70
CA ARG A 43 16.39 -2.91 5.25
C ARG A 43 17.47 -2.94 4.18
N VAL A 44 17.17 -2.30 3.06
CA VAL A 44 18.09 -2.09 1.94
C VAL A 44 18.39 -0.59 1.83
N LYS A 45 19.67 -0.26 1.66
CA LYS A 45 20.13 1.11 1.43
C LYS A 45 20.93 1.16 0.14
N GLY A 46 20.78 2.23 -0.64
CA GLY A 46 21.42 2.36 -1.93
C GLY A 46 21.25 3.74 -2.54
N THR A 47 21.35 3.79 -3.86
CA THR A 47 21.15 4.99 -4.67
C THR A 47 19.99 4.77 -5.63
N ARG A 48 19.09 5.75 -5.73
CA ARG A 48 18.07 5.83 -6.78
C ARG A 48 18.51 6.88 -7.80
N GLU A 49 18.66 6.45 -9.04
CA GLU A 49 18.85 7.31 -10.23
C GLU A 49 17.51 7.39 -10.97
N THR A 50 17.04 8.60 -11.25
CA THR A 50 15.87 8.84 -12.10
C THR A 50 16.33 9.58 -13.35
N THR A 51 16.23 8.91 -14.48
CA THR A 51 16.52 9.47 -15.80
C THR A 51 15.21 9.80 -16.50
N VAL A 52 15.04 11.05 -16.93
CA VAL A 52 13.91 11.47 -17.76
C VAL A 52 14.44 11.85 -19.13
N ARG A 53 13.93 11.20 -20.16
CA ARG A 53 14.24 11.47 -21.57
C ARG A 53 13.03 12.11 -22.21
N TYR A 54 13.23 13.28 -22.80
CA TYR A 54 12.19 13.99 -23.53
C TYR A 54 12.42 13.83 -25.03
N GLU A 55 11.39 13.37 -25.72
CA GLU A 55 11.32 13.30 -27.17
C GLU A 55 10.02 13.99 -27.65
N PRO A 56 9.90 14.33 -28.95
CA PRO A 56 8.76 15.10 -29.43
C PRO A 56 7.39 14.43 -29.22
N GLU A 57 7.36 13.11 -29.16
CA GLU A 57 6.12 12.32 -29.02
C GLU A 57 6.05 11.56 -27.70
N THR A 58 7.18 11.43 -26.98
CA THR A 58 7.25 10.59 -25.78
C THR A 58 8.09 11.23 -24.69
N ILE A 59 7.76 10.90 -23.45
CA ILE A 59 8.62 11.13 -22.28
C ILE A 59 8.90 9.77 -21.65
N THR A 60 10.17 9.39 -21.55
CA THR A 60 10.56 8.11 -20.91
C THR A 60 11.18 8.40 -19.56
N VAL A 61 10.66 7.79 -18.50
CA VAL A 61 11.22 7.83 -17.15
C VAL A 61 11.80 6.46 -16.82
N THR A 62 13.10 6.40 -16.59
CA THR A 62 13.78 5.21 -16.09
C THR A 62 14.22 5.45 -14.65
N VAL A 63 13.79 4.59 -13.72
CA VAL A 63 14.23 4.60 -12.32
C VAL A 63 15.14 3.40 -12.07
N ARG A 64 16.41 3.64 -11.72
CA ARG A 64 17.37 2.60 -11.33
C ARG A 64 17.67 2.70 -9.84
N LYS A 65 17.39 1.64 -9.09
CA LYS A 65 17.74 1.51 -7.68
C LYS A 65 18.89 0.54 -7.55
N ARG A 66 20.05 1.00 -7.03
CA ARG A 66 21.26 0.19 -6.90
C ARG A 66 21.60 -0.01 -5.44
N SER A 67 21.86 -1.25 -5.04
CA SER A 67 22.41 -1.57 -3.72
C SER A 67 23.17 -2.89 -3.76
N PRO A 68 24.38 -2.96 -3.16
CA PRO A 68 25.08 -4.22 -2.98
C PRO A 68 24.28 -5.27 -2.19
N ALA A 69 23.34 -4.82 -1.34
CA ALA A 69 22.50 -5.74 -0.56
C ALA A 69 21.40 -6.41 -1.41
N LEU A 70 21.10 -5.90 -2.62
CA LEU A 70 20.07 -6.51 -3.47
C LEU A 70 20.45 -7.92 -3.89
N SER A 71 21.71 -8.20 -4.21
CA SER A 71 22.16 -9.53 -4.60
C SER A 71 22.12 -10.54 -3.44
N ASP A 72 22.21 -10.05 -2.19
CA ASP A 72 22.12 -10.89 -1.00
C ASP A 72 20.66 -11.16 -0.62
N ARG A 73 19.76 -10.19 -0.87
CA ARG A 73 18.33 -10.28 -0.55
C ARG A 73 17.52 -10.99 -1.63
N LEU A 74 17.87 -10.74 -2.88
CA LEU A 74 17.21 -11.32 -4.03
C LEU A 74 18.12 -12.45 -4.54
N GLU A 75 17.59 -13.68 -4.58
CA GLU A 75 18.29 -14.82 -5.21
C GLU A 75 18.65 -14.60 -6.69
N SER A 76 18.15 -13.51 -7.27
CA SER A 76 18.62 -12.97 -8.54
C SER A 76 19.97 -12.30 -8.33
N GLN A 77 20.97 -12.58 -9.16
CA GLN A 77 22.28 -11.89 -9.17
C GLN A 77 22.19 -10.39 -9.59
N ARG A 78 21.09 -9.72 -9.24
CA ARG A 78 20.79 -8.32 -9.52
C ARG A 78 21.34 -7.48 -8.38
N ASP A 79 22.22 -6.56 -8.72
CA ASP A 79 22.65 -5.44 -7.89
C ASP A 79 21.82 -4.18 -8.14
N GLU A 80 20.88 -4.24 -9.09
CA GLU A 80 19.97 -3.15 -9.44
C GLU A 80 18.54 -3.61 -9.73
N LEU A 81 17.58 -2.75 -9.37
CA LEU A 81 16.18 -2.79 -9.81
C LEU A 81 15.98 -1.67 -10.82
N VAL A 82 15.34 -1.97 -11.95
CA VAL A 82 15.09 -1.02 -13.02
C VAL A 82 13.61 -1.02 -13.35
N ASP A 83 13.01 0.16 -13.29
CA ASP A 83 11.65 0.42 -13.75
C ASP A 83 11.71 1.45 -14.88
N GLU A 84 10.88 1.28 -15.90
CA GLU A 84 10.83 2.16 -17.07
C GLU A 84 9.38 2.39 -17.50
N ILE A 85 9.03 3.66 -17.63
CA ILE A 85 7.69 4.10 -17.99
C ILE A 85 7.80 5.06 -19.17
N GLU A 86 6.93 4.89 -20.14
CA GLU A 86 6.80 5.77 -21.30
C GLU A 86 5.45 6.48 -21.26
N TYR A 87 5.47 7.81 -21.37
CA TYR A 87 4.28 8.66 -21.47
C TYR A 87 4.14 9.14 -22.91
N ASP A 88 2.95 9.01 -23.48
CA ASP A 88 2.59 9.60 -24.77
C ASP A 88 2.39 11.12 -24.60
N ARG A 89 3.29 11.91 -25.18
CA ARG A 89 3.25 13.37 -25.12
C ARG A 89 2.06 13.95 -25.89
N THR A 90 1.54 13.23 -26.88
CA THR A 90 0.40 13.65 -27.70
C THR A 90 -0.94 13.44 -27.00
N ALA A 91 -0.98 12.53 -26.02
CA ALA A 91 -2.12 12.38 -25.15
C ALA A 91 -2.24 13.60 -24.22
N LEU A 92 -1.12 14.18 -23.78
CA LEU A 92 -1.05 15.29 -22.83
C LEU A 92 -1.68 16.59 -23.36
N ASN A 93 -2.45 17.28 -22.52
CA ASN A 93 -3.14 18.51 -22.88
C ASN A 93 -2.13 19.63 -23.18
N GLU A 94 -1.97 19.99 -24.47
CA GLU A 94 -1.03 21.00 -24.98
C GLU A 94 -1.09 22.35 -24.24
N SER A 95 -2.25 22.72 -23.68
CA SER A 95 -2.42 24.00 -22.97
C SER A 95 -1.72 24.09 -21.62
N LYS A 96 -1.14 22.98 -21.12
CA LYS A 96 -0.45 22.89 -19.83
C LYS A 96 1.03 22.48 -19.95
N PHE A 97 1.58 22.39 -21.16
CA PHE A 97 3.02 22.26 -21.33
C PHE A 97 3.67 23.59 -20.94
N ASP A 98 4.17 23.64 -19.71
CA ASP A 98 5.25 24.56 -19.41
C ASP A 98 6.49 24.03 -20.12
N ASP A 99 6.95 24.72 -21.17
CA ASP A 99 8.14 24.36 -21.93
C ASP A 99 9.38 24.23 -21.02
N ASP A 100 9.37 24.89 -19.85
CA ASP A 100 10.43 24.76 -18.84
C ASP A 100 10.34 23.43 -18.06
N LEU A 101 9.14 22.86 -17.87
CA LEU A 101 8.94 21.56 -17.22
C LEU A 101 9.07 20.39 -18.20
N PHE A 102 8.70 20.61 -19.45
CA PHE A 102 8.62 19.57 -20.49
C PHE A 102 9.27 20.03 -21.79
N PRO A 103 10.61 20.12 -21.86
CA PRO A 103 11.28 20.53 -23.09
C PRO A 103 10.95 19.54 -24.23
N GLU A 104 10.87 20.02 -25.48
CA GLU A 104 10.60 19.17 -26.66
C GLU A 104 11.62 18.03 -26.80
N ARG A 105 12.88 18.31 -26.43
CA ARG A 105 13.98 17.34 -26.41
C ARG A 105 14.89 17.61 -25.24
N GLY A 106 15.40 16.54 -24.64
CA GLY A 106 16.40 16.69 -23.58
C GLY A 106 16.54 15.42 -22.76
N GLN A 107 17.43 15.51 -21.77
CA GLN A 107 17.57 14.49 -20.76
C GLN A 107 17.88 15.15 -19.42
N ARG A 108 17.20 14.68 -18.38
CA ARG A 108 17.47 15.01 -16.98
C ARG A 108 17.85 13.74 -16.24
N VAL A 109 18.82 13.84 -15.33
CA VAL A 109 19.23 12.73 -14.47
C VAL A 109 19.35 13.28 -13.06
N ASP A 110 18.62 12.67 -12.13
CA ASP A 110 18.70 12.97 -10.71
C ASP A 110 19.13 11.73 -9.94
N GLU A 111 20.02 11.90 -8.97
CA GLU A 111 20.44 10.84 -8.07
C GLU A 111 20.13 11.23 -6.62
N ALA A 112 19.58 10.28 -5.86
CA ALA A 112 19.27 10.46 -4.45
C ALA A 112 19.59 9.20 -3.64
N PRO A 113 19.90 9.34 -2.33
CA PRO A 113 19.91 8.19 -1.43
C PRO A 113 18.56 7.48 -1.44
N TRP A 114 18.58 6.15 -1.40
CA TRP A 114 17.39 5.31 -1.34
C TRP A 114 17.48 4.36 -0.16
N THR A 115 16.37 4.20 0.55
CA THR A 115 16.23 3.26 1.66
C THR A 115 14.82 2.68 1.64
N THR A 116 14.70 1.37 1.83
CA THR A 116 13.41 0.67 1.90
C THR A 116 13.58 -0.66 2.64
N HIS A 117 12.51 -1.46 2.71
CA HIS A 117 12.52 -2.84 3.19
C HIS A 117 12.13 -3.78 2.05
N ILE A 118 12.97 -4.78 1.81
CA ILE A 118 12.79 -5.77 0.74
C ILE A 118 12.90 -7.18 1.33
N ALA A 119 11.87 -7.98 1.10
CA ALA A 119 11.87 -9.39 1.46
C ALA A 119 11.06 -10.25 0.50
N ARG A 120 11.34 -11.54 0.54
CA ARG A 120 10.50 -12.55 -0.10
C ARG A 120 9.18 -12.67 0.64
N GLU A 121 8.13 -13.07 -0.06
CA GLU A 121 6.81 -13.25 0.54
C GLU A 121 6.85 -14.18 1.76
N ALA A 122 7.60 -15.28 1.67
CA ALA A 122 7.76 -16.21 2.78
C ALA A 122 8.42 -15.56 4.01
N GLU A 123 9.37 -14.65 3.80
CA GLU A 123 10.03 -13.91 4.88
C GLU A 123 9.11 -12.84 5.48
N TRP A 124 8.31 -12.17 4.65
CA TRP A 124 7.25 -11.26 5.12
C TRP A 124 6.23 -12.02 5.96
N ARG A 125 5.76 -13.17 5.48
CA ARG A 125 4.84 -14.04 6.23
C ARG A 125 5.44 -14.50 7.56
N GLU A 126 6.71 -14.91 7.58
CA GLU A 126 7.39 -15.30 8.82
C GLU A 126 7.51 -14.12 9.79
N LEU A 127 7.82 -12.91 9.29
CA LEU A 127 7.85 -11.71 10.12
C LEU A 127 6.47 -11.44 10.74
N PHE A 128 5.41 -11.39 9.94
CA PHE A 128 4.07 -11.05 10.43
C PHE A 128 3.51 -12.13 11.37
N ALA A 129 3.77 -13.40 11.11
CA ALA A 129 3.42 -14.49 12.03
C ALA A 129 4.18 -14.39 13.36
N ALA A 130 5.48 -14.06 13.33
CA ALA A 130 6.25 -13.90 14.55
C ALA A 130 5.84 -12.65 15.36
N GLN A 131 5.37 -11.60 14.70
CA GLN A 131 4.81 -10.42 15.35
C GLN A 131 3.46 -10.72 16.01
N SER A 132 2.58 -11.50 15.36
CA SER A 132 1.29 -11.91 15.93
C SER A 132 1.40 -12.94 17.06
N GLU A 133 2.47 -13.75 17.11
CA GLU A 133 2.70 -14.71 18.21
C GLU A 133 3.19 -14.05 19.52
N ASN A 134 3.72 -12.82 19.45
CA ASN A 134 4.30 -12.09 20.58
C ASN A 134 3.26 -11.41 21.51
N TYR A 135 1.98 -11.77 21.42
CA TYR A 135 0.92 -11.34 22.36
C TYR A 135 1.12 -11.95 23.76
N GLY A 136 2.12 -11.44 24.49
CA GLY A 136 2.31 -11.65 25.93
C GLY A 136 1.48 -10.65 26.75
N PRO A 137 1.04 -11.00 27.98
CA PRO A 137 0.06 -10.19 28.73
C PRO A 137 0.56 -8.85 29.30
N GLU A 138 1.83 -8.47 29.14
CA GLU A 138 2.38 -7.25 29.75
C GLU A 138 3.43 -6.57 28.84
N ASP A 139 3.07 -5.36 28.37
CA ASP A 139 3.89 -4.18 28.04
C ASP A 139 5.25 -4.35 27.30
N SER A 140 5.25 -3.99 26.00
CA SER A 140 6.33 -3.30 25.23
C SER A 140 6.42 -3.66 23.74
N HIS A 141 5.45 -4.37 23.15
CA HIS A 141 5.47 -4.55 21.70
C HIS A 141 5.17 -3.20 21.02
N LEU A 142 6.06 -2.79 20.12
CA LEU A 142 5.79 -1.65 19.23
C LEU A 142 4.70 -2.08 18.25
N PRO A 143 3.71 -1.22 17.94
CA PRO A 143 2.72 -1.52 16.93
C PRO A 143 3.38 -1.99 15.64
N SER A 144 2.81 -3.03 15.05
CA SER A 144 3.30 -3.70 13.87
C SER A 144 2.16 -3.98 12.90
N GLU A 145 2.47 -4.33 11.66
CA GLU A 145 1.44 -4.57 10.65
C GLU A 145 0.51 -5.76 10.99
N SER A 146 0.97 -6.70 11.82
CA SER A 146 0.14 -7.81 12.31
C SER A 146 -0.83 -7.46 13.43
N ASP A 147 -0.78 -6.23 13.96
CA ASP A 147 -1.70 -5.78 15.02
C ASP A 147 -3.03 -5.23 14.48
N TYR A 148 -3.19 -5.23 13.15
CA TYR A 148 -4.33 -4.64 12.47
C TYR A 148 -4.96 -5.65 11.50
N ASP A 149 -6.29 -5.68 11.45
CA ASP A 149 -7.08 -6.52 10.55
C ASP A 149 -7.15 -5.95 9.11
N HIS A 150 -6.40 -4.88 8.85
CA HIS A 150 -6.26 -4.23 7.56
C HIS A 150 -4.77 -3.95 7.30
N ALA A 151 -4.41 -3.68 6.05
CA ALA A 151 -3.04 -3.30 5.73
C ALA A 151 -2.62 -1.99 6.41
N VAL A 152 -1.32 -1.88 6.67
CA VAL A 152 -0.67 -0.69 7.23
C VAL A 152 0.22 -0.04 6.18
N TRP A 153 0.86 -0.86 5.36
CA TRP A 153 1.69 -0.43 4.25
C TRP A 153 1.19 -1.00 2.92
N THR A 154 1.55 -0.29 1.85
CA THR A 154 1.49 -0.80 0.49
C THR A 154 2.87 -1.28 0.05
N TYR A 155 2.89 -2.15 -0.95
CA TYR A 155 4.07 -2.85 -1.43
C TYR A 155 4.12 -2.83 -2.97
N SER A 156 5.32 -2.81 -3.53
CA SER A 156 5.56 -3.08 -4.96
C SER A 156 6.18 -4.46 -5.10
N ASP A 157 5.80 -5.21 -6.13
CA ASP A 157 6.52 -6.41 -6.51
C ASP A 157 7.88 -6.05 -7.12
N ILE A 158 8.85 -6.93 -6.90
CA ILE A 158 10.20 -6.86 -7.45
C ILE A 158 10.38 -7.96 -8.51
N ASP A 159 9.81 -9.12 -8.21
CA ASP A 159 9.66 -10.29 -9.05
C ASP A 159 8.46 -11.11 -8.52
N GLU A 160 8.26 -12.32 -9.03
CA GLU A 160 7.15 -13.20 -8.65
C GLU A 160 7.01 -13.49 -7.14
N THR A 161 8.05 -13.27 -6.33
CA THR A 161 8.08 -13.64 -4.91
C THR A 161 8.63 -12.57 -3.99
N GLY A 162 9.15 -11.46 -4.52
CA GLY A 162 9.81 -10.39 -3.76
C GLY A 162 8.96 -9.13 -3.72
N TYR A 163 8.88 -8.52 -2.54
CA TYR A 163 8.11 -7.29 -2.32
C TYR A 163 8.96 -6.22 -1.65
N GLU A 164 8.85 -4.99 -2.16
CA GLU A 164 9.41 -3.75 -1.61
C GLU A 164 8.30 -2.99 -0.87
N ARG A 165 8.53 -2.59 0.39
CA ARG A 165 7.62 -1.66 1.08
C ARG A 165 7.62 -0.29 0.43
N ARG A 166 6.44 0.32 0.24
CA ARG A 166 6.27 1.59 -0.48
C ARG A 166 5.61 2.67 0.38
N ASN A 167 4.29 2.77 0.30
CA ASN A 167 3.54 3.93 0.77
C ASN A 167 2.64 3.57 1.96
N PRO A 168 2.33 4.52 2.85
CA PRO A 168 1.43 4.29 3.97
C PRO A 168 -0.03 4.13 3.51
N ILE A 169 -0.78 3.28 4.20
CA ILE A 169 -2.24 3.40 4.30
C ILE A 169 -2.54 4.61 5.20
N ASN A 170 -3.25 5.60 4.68
CA ASN A 170 -3.51 6.86 5.40
C ASN A 170 -5.01 7.13 5.62
N ILE A 171 -5.90 6.30 5.09
CA ILE A 171 -7.33 6.31 5.43
C ILE A 171 -7.80 4.87 5.66
N VAL A 172 -8.67 4.68 6.64
CA VAL A 172 -9.36 3.41 6.90
C VAL A 172 -10.86 3.66 7.00
N CYS A 173 -11.64 3.02 6.13
CA CYS A 173 -13.10 3.02 6.24
C CYS A 173 -13.55 1.79 7.04
N ASP A 174 -14.40 2.01 8.04
CA ASP A 174 -15.01 0.98 8.87
C ASP A 174 -16.51 0.95 8.56
N LEU A 175 -16.90 -0.01 7.72
CA LEU A 175 -18.23 -0.09 7.12
C LEU A 175 -19.14 -1.00 7.96
N SER A 176 -20.17 -0.42 8.56
CA SER A 176 -21.15 -1.15 9.38
C SER A 176 -22.44 -1.51 8.62
N SER A 177 -22.78 -0.73 7.59
CA SER A 177 -24.04 -0.83 6.83
C SER A 177 -23.89 -0.65 5.32
N ARG A 178 -22.80 -0.03 4.87
CA ARG A 178 -22.38 0.16 3.48
C ARG A 178 -21.38 -0.92 3.05
N SER A 179 -21.01 -0.89 1.78
CA SER A 179 -20.14 -1.83 1.10
C SER A 179 -18.89 -1.16 0.54
N PHE A 180 -17.90 -1.96 0.15
CA PHE A 180 -16.70 -1.47 -0.53
C PHE A 180 -17.02 -0.64 -1.79
N GLY A 181 -18.08 -0.98 -2.53
CA GLY A 181 -18.53 -0.19 -3.69
C GLY A 181 -18.94 1.23 -3.30
N ASP A 182 -19.57 1.42 -2.14
CA ASP A 182 -20.00 2.75 -1.69
C ASP A 182 -18.81 3.69 -1.40
N VAL A 183 -17.65 3.13 -1.01
CA VAL A 183 -16.40 3.89 -0.84
C VAL A 183 -15.92 4.46 -2.18
N GLN A 184 -16.05 3.68 -3.26
CA GLN A 184 -15.68 4.10 -4.60
C GLN A 184 -16.69 5.10 -5.17
N ASP A 185 -17.98 4.85 -4.92
CA ASP A 185 -19.07 5.72 -5.38
C ASP A 185 -18.91 7.14 -4.83
N VAL A 186 -18.53 7.29 -3.54
CA VAL A 186 -18.24 8.61 -2.95
C VAL A 186 -17.18 9.40 -3.72
N LEU A 187 -16.10 8.74 -4.14
CA LEU A 187 -15.03 9.38 -4.90
C LEU A 187 -15.49 9.69 -6.33
N THR A 188 -16.18 8.75 -6.97
CA THR A 188 -16.61 8.93 -8.37
C THR A 188 -17.74 9.95 -8.52
N ASP A 189 -18.63 10.08 -7.53
CA ASP A 189 -19.65 11.12 -7.47
C ASP A 189 -19.04 12.53 -7.31
N ASP A 190 -17.84 12.63 -6.72
CA ASP A 190 -17.05 13.86 -6.63
C ASP A 190 -16.23 14.15 -7.91
N GLY A 191 -16.23 13.22 -8.87
CA GLY A 191 -15.59 13.36 -10.17
C GLY A 191 -14.28 12.59 -10.33
N TRP A 192 -13.90 11.75 -9.37
CA TRP A 192 -12.78 10.83 -9.54
C TRP A 192 -13.11 9.76 -10.59
N SER A 193 -12.09 9.28 -11.30
CA SER A 193 -12.26 8.27 -12.34
C SER A 193 -11.45 7.03 -12.02
N PHE A 194 -12.03 5.85 -12.29
CA PHE A 194 -11.31 4.59 -12.24
C PHE A 194 -10.15 4.60 -13.24
N LEU A 195 -9.04 4.01 -12.81
CA LEU A 195 -7.86 3.82 -13.62
C LEU A 195 -7.82 2.37 -14.09
N ASP A 196 -7.80 2.19 -15.41
CA ASP A 196 -7.74 0.86 -16.02
C ASP A 196 -6.31 0.30 -15.95
N TRP A 197 -6.15 -0.78 -15.20
CA TRP A 197 -4.88 -1.48 -14.99
C TRP A 197 -4.30 -2.09 -16.26
N ASP A 198 -5.16 -2.55 -17.16
CA ASP A 198 -4.74 -3.21 -18.41
C ASP A 198 -4.37 -2.17 -19.49
N ALA A 199 -4.74 -0.90 -19.28
CA ALA A 199 -4.47 0.21 -20.20
C ALA A 199 -3.31 1.12 -19.76
N LEU A 200 -2.78 0.94 -18.55
CA LEU A 200 -1.63 1.70 -18.03
C LEU A 200 -0.32 0.94 -18.26
N PRO A 201 0.82 1.63 -18.48
CA PRO A 201 2.12 0.95 -18.45
C PRO A 201 2.24 0.16 -17.13
N PRO A 202 2.42 -1.17 -17.19
CA PRO A 202 1.84 -2.12 -16.23
C PRO A 202 2.48 -2.17 -14.83
N HIS A 203 3.42 -1.29 -14.50
CA HIS A 203 4.20 -1.40 -13.26
C HIS A 203 4.13 -0.19 -12.34
N GLU A 204 3.91 1.02 -12.87
CA GLU A 204 4.04 2.25 -12.08
C GLU A 204 3.10 2.27 -10.86
N TYR A 205 1.89 1.74 -11.04
CA TYR A 205 0.80 1.84 -10.08
C TYR A 205 0.39 0.51 -9.47
N ARG A 206 0.92 -0.63 -9.91
CA ARG A 206 0.56 -1.90 -9.27
C ARG A 206 1.08 -1.86 -7.83
N ARG A 207 0.16 -1.97 -6.89
CA ARG A 207 0.47 -2.00 -5.46
C ARG A 207 -0.27 -3.15 -4.83
N PHE A 208 0.43 -3.73 -3.87
CA PHE A 208 -0.07 -4.81 -3.06
C PHE A 208 -0.25 -4.33 -1.63
N ALA A 209 -1.13 -5.00 -0.90
CA ALA A 209 -1.27 -4.84 0.52
C ALA A 209 -1.25 -6.22 1.17
N TRP A 210 -0.70 -6.32 2.38
CA TRP A 210 -0.71 -7.59 3.10
C TRP A 210 -2.09 -7.83 3.72
N ASN A 211 -2.72 -8.95 3.35
CA ASN A 211 -3.96 -9.40 3.96
C ASN A 211 -3.64 -10.39 5.10
N GLN A 212 -3.92 -9.99 6.34
CA GLN A 212 -3.65 -10.81 7.52
C GLN A 212 -4.52 -12.08 7.59
N GLU A 213 -5.77 -12.03 7.13
CA GLU A 213 -6.67 -13.19 7.15
C GLU A 213 -6.19 -14.28 6.20
N LEU A 214 -5.75 -13.87 5.01
CA LEU A 214 -5.30 -14.78 3.95
C LEU A 214 -3.81 -15.11 4.01
N GLU A 215 -3.05 -14.40 4.84
CA GLU A 215 -1.59 -14.48 4.96
C GLU A 215 -0.86 -14.35 3.61
N GLN A 216 -1.30 -13.41 2.78
CA GLN A 216 -0.77 -13.17 1.44
C GLN A 216 -0.81 -11.68 1.05
N PHE A 217 -0.02 -11.32 0.04
CA PHE A 217 -0.15 -10.01 -0.63
C PHE A 217 -1.30 -10.05 -1.64
N GLU A 218 -2.10 -8.99 -1.65
CA GLU A 218 -3.22 -8.83 -2.58
C GLU A 218 -3.10 -7.55 -3.38
N ASP A 219 -3.43 -7.66 -4.67
CA ASP A 219 -3.58 -6.51 -5.55
C ASP A 219 -4.65 -5.55 -5.00
N SER A 220 -4.47 -4.25 -5.24
CA SER A 220 -5.53 -3.27 -4.96
C SER A 220 -6.83 -3.65 -5.68
N HIS A 221 -7.94 -3.65 -4.95
CA HIS A 221 -9.26 -3.95 -5.50
C HIS A 221 -9.78 -2.81 -6.39
N ALA A 222 -9.33 -1.58 -6.16
CA ALA A 222 -9.55 -0.46 -7.08
C ALA A 222 -8.47 0.62 -6.97
N SER A 223 -8.39 1.42 -8.02
CA SER A 223 -7.49 2.57 -8.18
C SER A 223 -8.22 3.68 -8.92
N LEU A 224 -8.17 4.89 -8.36
CA LEU A 224 -8.89 6.05 -8.84
C LEU A 224 -7.96 7.26 -8.88
N GLY A 225 -8.06 8.06 -9.94
CA GLY A 225 -7.33 9.31 -10.06
C GLY A 225 -8.27 10.50 -10.21
N TYR A 226 -7.90 11.63 -9.62
CA TYR A 226 -8.57 12.90 -9.86
C TYR A 226 -7.71 13.76 -10.78
N ALA A 227 -8.21 14.00 -12.00
CA ALA A 227 -7.64 15.03 -12.84
C ALA A 227 -8.15 16.39 -12.34
N TRP A 228 -7.24 17.35 -12.12
CA TRP A 228 -7.53 18.72 -11.65
C TRP A 228 -8.56 19.52 -12.47
N THR A 229 -9.08 18.98 -13.57
CA THR A 229 -10.10 19.61 -14.40
C THR A 229 -11.13 18.59 -14.93
N PHE A 230 -12.40 18.82 -14.60
CA PHE A 230 -13.54 18.15 -15.25
C PHE A 230 -13.44 18.26 -16.77
N GLY A 231 -13.42 17.12 -17.46
CA GLY A 231 -13.31 17.07 -18.92
C GLY A 231 -11.89 17.11 -19.49
N ASP A 232 -10.86 16.99 -18.65
CA ASP A 232 -9.51 16.64 -19.13
C ASP A 232 -9.49 15.14 -19.47
N PRO A 233 -9.36 14.75 -20.76
CA PRO A 233 -9.30 13.33 -21.14
C PRO A 233 -8.02 12.65 -20.63
N ASN A 234 -7.03 13.41 -20.12
CA ASN A 234 -5.89 12.82 -19.42
C ASN A 234 -6.23 12.52 -17.97
N ILE A 235 -6.87 11.38 -17.77
CA ILE A 235 -6.70 10.62 -16.53
C ILE A 235 -5.22 10.24 -16.30
N TYR A 236 -4.38 10.33 -17.34
CA TYR A 236 -2.94 10.05 -17.38
C TYR A 236 -2.14 11.32 -17.02
N GLY A 237 -1.87 11.48 -15.74
CA GLY A 237 -1.48 12.78 -15.20
C GLY A 237 0.00 13.10 -15.34
N ALA A 238 0.62 13.24 -16.51
CA ALA A 238 2.02 13.70 -16.56
C ALA A 238 2.26 15.06 -15.87
N ASN A 239 1.18 15.81 -15.56
CA ASN A 239 1.19 17.05 -14.80
C ASN A 239 1.01 16.88 -13.27
N GLY A 240 1.01 15.64 -12.75
CA GLY A 240 0.65 15.37 -11.36
C GLY A 240 -0.87 15.28 -11.16
N ARG A 241 -1.28 14.57 -10.11
CA ARG A 241 -2.70 14.33 -9.76
C ARG A 241 -2.84 13.81 -8.34
N TYR A 242 -4.06 13.83 -7.82
CA TYR A 242 -4.38 12.96 -6.69
C TYR A 242 -4.62 11.53 -7.17
N HIS A 243 -4.17 10.57 -6.37
CA HIS A 243 -4.31 9.14 -6.62
C HIS A 243 -4.80 8.44 -5.35
N VAL A 244 -5.73 7.51 -5.53
CA VAL A 244 -6.29 6.65 -4.48
C VAL A 244 -6.18 5.20 -4.92
N GLN A 245 -5.82 4.33 -3.99
CA GLN A 245 -5.90 2.88 -4.11
C GLN A 245 -6.59 2.30 -2.90
N THR A 246 -7.41 1.29 -3.11
CA THR A 246 -8.28 0.73 -2.07
C THR A 246 -8.22 -0.79 -2.03
N TRP A 247 -8.22 -1.34 -0.83
CA TRP A 247 -8.27 -2.78 -0.53
C TRP A 247 -9.41 -3.04 0.45
N GLU A 248 -10.18 -4.10 0.21
CA GLU A 248 -11.21 -4.57 1.14
C GLU A 248 -10.62 -5.71 1.97
N PHE A 249 -10.83 -5.63 3.28
CA PHE A 249 -10.42 -6.62 4.28
C PHE A 249 -11.65 -7.14 5.03
N VAL A 250 -11.40 -7.90 6.10
CA VAL A 250 -12.45 -8.51 6.92
C VAL A 250 -13.42 -7.49 7.50
N ASP A 251 -14.65 -7.94 7.74
CA ASP A 251 -15.67 -7.21 8.49
C ASP A 251 -15.96 -5.79 7.98
N GLY A 252 -15.81 -5.55 6.67
CA GLY A 252 -16.10 -4.25 6.06
C GLY A 252 -15.01 -3.20 6.26
N LEU A 253 -13.80 -3.59 6.66
CA LEU A 253 -12.66 -2.70 6.70
C LEU A 253 -12.13 -2.45 5.29
N VAL A 254 -11.93 -1.18 4.94
CA VAL A 254 -11.32 -0.77 3.68
C VAL A 254 -10.09 0.06 3.97
N GLY A 255 -8.92 -0.46 3.58
CA GLY A 255 -7.67 0.30 3.62
C GLY A 255 -7.56 1.16 2.37
N VAL A 256 -7.23 2.43 2.57
CA VAL A 256 -7.12 3.40 1.50
C VAL A 256 -5.74 4.06 1.57
N HIS A 257 -5.02 3.97 0.47
CA HIS A 257 -3.80 4.72 0.22
C HIS A 257 -4.14 5.89 -0.70
N CYS A 258 -3.81 7.12 -0.30
CA CYS A 258 -3.96 8.28 -1.14
C CYS A 258 -2.72 9.19 -1.11
N HIS A 259 -2.42 9.84 -2.23
CA HIS A 259 -1.31 10.78 -2.36
C HIS A 259 -1.55 11.77 -3.50
N GLU A 260 -0.85 12.91 -3.43
CA GLU A 260 -0.68 13.87 -4.51
C GLU A 260 0.67 13.59 -5.18
N ASP A 261 0.67 13.47 -6.51
CA ASP A 261 1.88 13.32 -7.30
C ASP A 261 2.32 14.64 -7.93
N THR A 262 3.63 14.87 -7.97
CA THR A 262 4.26 15.89 -8.83
C THR A 262 4.09 15.55 -10.31
N PRO A 263 4.24 16.53 -11.22
CA PRO A 263 4.46 16.25 -12.64
C PRO A 263 5.63 15.29 -12.90
N VAL A 264 5.65 14.71 -14.10
CA VAL A 264 6.70 13.80 -14.57
C VAL A 264 8.08 14.46 -14.45
N PRO A 265 9.07 13.78 -13.83
CA PRO A 265 9.00 12.42 -13.29
C PRO A 265 8.16 12.35 -12.00
N HIS A 266 7.17 11.45 -11.99
CA HIS A 266 6.25 11.31 -10.87
C HIS A 266 7.00 10.99 -9.57
N SER A 267 6.66 11.76 -8.55
CA SER A 267 7.03 11.52 -7.17
C SER A 267 5.87 11.96 -6.29
N VAL A 268 5.73 11.33 -5.13
CA VAL A 268 4.74 11.78 -4.16
C VAL A 268 5.15 13.16 -3.65
N GLU A 269 4.28 14.13 -3.88
CA GLU A 269 4.37 15.49 -3.34
C GLU A 269 3.87 15.54 -1.90
N SER A 270 2.72 14.91 -1.63
CA SER A 270 2.13 14.91 -0.30
C SER A 270 1.17 13.73 -0.08
N TYR A 271 1.31 13.05 1.05
CA TYR A 271 0.30 12.13 1.56
C TYR A 271 -0.77 12.87 2.37
N THR A 272 -0.37 13.89 3.13
CA THR A 272 -1.27 14.62 4.05
C THR A 272 -2.30 15.46 3.32
N THR A 273 -1.91 16.14 2.23
CA THR A 273 -2.81 16.94 1.41
C THR A 273 -3.89 16.07 0.76
N ALA A 274 -3.49 14.92 0.20
CA ALA A 274 -4.43 13.97 -0.40
C ALA A 274 -5.36 13.33 0.64
N GLU A 275 -4.85 13.00 1.83
CA GLU A 275 -5.66 12.48 2.93
C GLU A 275 -6.75 13.48 3.34
N ASP A 276 -6.40 14.75 3.50
CA ASP A 276 -7.34 15.80 3.86
C ASP A 276 -8.39 16.06 2.77
N GLU A 277 -8.01 16.01 1.50
CA GLU A 277 -8.93 16.14 0.37
C GLU A 277 -9.94 14.99 0.35
N VAL A 278 -9.45 13.73 0.35
CA VAL A 278 -10.31 12.54 0.34
C VAL A 278 -11.22 12.51 1.57
N ARG A 279 -10.70 12.83 2.75
CA ARG A 279 -11.49 12.98 3.98
C ARG A 279 -12.62 14.00 3.83
N THR A 280 -12.36 15.13 3.17
CA THR A 280 -13.35 16.18 2.93
C THR A 280 -14.45 15.72 1.99
N ILE A 281 -14.12 14.91 0.98
CA ILE A 281 -15.09 14.29 0.07
C ILE A 281 -16.03 13.35 0.85
N PHE A 282 -15.48 12.45 1.67
CA PHE A 282 -16.29 11.56 2.53
C PHE A 282 -17.20 12.33 3.48
N ALA A 283 -16.67 13.35 4.16
CA ALA A 283 -17.46 14.19 5.05
C ALA A 283 -18.60 14.91 4.32
N SER A 284 -18.34 15.39 3.10
CA SER A 284 -19.34 16.07 2.25
C SER A 284 -20.43 15.12 1.76
N ALA A 285 -20.08 13.84 1.53
CA ALA A 285 -21.03 12.77 1.25
C ALA A 285 -21.80 12.28 2.49
N GLY A 286 -21.59 12.91 3.66
CA GLY A 286 -22.33 12.63 4.90
C GLY A 286 -21.78 11.48 5.73
N TRP A 287 -20.54 11.05 5.48
CA TRP A 287 -19.86 10.06 6.30
C TRP A 287 -19.24 10.71 7.54
N GLU A 288 -19.12 9.95 8.63
CA GLU A 288 -18.40 10.40 9.81
C GLU A 288 -16.90 10.25 9.58
N THR A 289 -16.14 11.34 9.68
CA THR A 289 -14.69 11.33 9.50
C THR A 289 -13.98 11.83 10.75
N SER A 290 -12.90 11.16 11.12
CA SER A 290 -12.05 11.49 12.26
C SER A 290 -10.59 11.47 11.81
N ALA A 291 -10.03 12.66 11.59
CA ALA A 291 -8.66 12.82 11.11
C ALA A 291 -7.65 12.34 12.15
N ASN A 292 -6.59 11.67 11.70
CA ASN A 292 -5.50 11.21 12.56
C ASN A 292 -5.97 10.36 13.77
N GLU A 293 -7.04 9.57 13.61
CA GLU A 293 -7.62 8.78 14.71
C GLU A 293 -6.83 7.48 14.95
N LEU A 294 -6.31 6.88 13.89
CA LEU A 294 -5.70 5.56 13.94
C LEU A 294 -4.17 5.70 13.95
N ASP A 295 -3.55 5.32 15.06
CA ASP A 295 -2.09 5.20 15.14
C ASP A 295 -1.66 3.95 14.39
N LEU A 296 -1.02 4.13 13.25
CA LEU A 296 -0.47 3.09 12.39
C LEU A 296 1.07 3.22 12.40
N PRO A 297 1.83 2.12 12.48
CA PRO A 297 3.29 2.16 12.45
C PRO A 297 3.81 2.39 11.01
N ASN A 298 3.39 3.49 10.37
CA ASN A 298 3.66 3.81 8.98
C ASN A 298 4.05 5.27 8.69
N ALA A 299 4.60 5.99 9.67
CA ALA A 299 5.17 7.30 9.43
C ALA A 299 6.21 7.26 8.29
N TYR A 300 6.02 8.11 7.27
CA TYR A 300 6.79 8.10 6.03
C TYR A 300 6.68 9.45 5.32
N ASP A 301 7.84 10.05 4.98
CA ASP A 301 7.94 11.39 4.40
C ASP A 301 7.11 12.46 5.14
N ASP A 302 6.03 12.98 4.56
CA ASP A 302 5.14 13.96 5.21
C ASP A 302 4.00 13.30 6.01
N HIS A 303 3.79 11.99 5.91
CA HIS A 303 2.81 11.25 6.70
C HIS A 303 3.35 10.96 8.11
N ASN A 304 2.56 11.28 9.13
CA ASN A 304 2.94 11.23 10.54
C ASN A 304 2.70 9.86 11.22
N GLY A 305 2.15 8.88 10.49
CA GLY A 305 1.76 7.58 11.03
C GLY A 305 0.34 7.56 11.62
N LEU A 306 -0.44 8.62 11.46
CA LEU A 306 -1.81 8.69 11.93
C LEU A 306 -2.74 8.69 10.72
N ALA A 307 -3.58 7.66 10.59
CA ALA A 307 -4.56 7.57 9.52
C ALA A 307 -5.92 8.16 9.93
N THR A 308 -6.60 8.75 8.96
CA THR A 308 -8.00 9.15 9.09
C THR A 308 -8.91 7.94 9.14
N ARG A 309 -9.87 7.94 10.07
CA ARG A 309 -10.94 6.94 10.11
C ARG A 309 -12.21 7.51 9.49
N VAL A 310 -12.88 6.69 8.68
CA VAL A 310 -14.15 7.00 8.01
C VAL A 310 -15.19 5.95 8.43
N ARG A 311 -16.40 6.38 8.77
CA ARG A 311 -17.52 5.51 9.17
C ARG A 311 -18.81 5.95 8.47
N ASP A 312 -19.72 5.00 8.27
CA ASP A 312 -20.87 5.11 7.37
C ASP A 312 -22.23 5.44 8.02
#